data_AF-A0A6A9SDW5-F1
#
_entry.id   AF-A0A6A9SDW5-F1
#
_cell.length_a   1.000
_cell.length_b   1.000
_cell.length_c   1.000
_cell.angle_alpha   90.00
_cell.angle_beta   90.00
_cell.angle_gamma   90.00
#
_symmetry.space_group_name_H-M   'P 1'
#
loop_
_entity.id
_entity.type
_entity.pdbx_description
1 polymer ?
#
loop_
_entity_poly.entity_id
_entity_poly.type
_entity_poly.pdbx_seq_one_letter_code
_entity_poly.pdbx_strand_id
1 'polypeptide(L)'
;MDSDFPDDVVESAFEAITTGRIERESVEQAYLANLSYVLDYVESLIKELPNRTVVSADHGEMLGERAWPVPIRCYGHILGIRTPELTNVPWAVVDGEPREMTDEGVLEFIPDTDGAVEDRLEALGYR
;
A
#
# COMPACT_ATOMS: atom_id res chain seq x y z
N MET A 1 -24.28 -0.09 -5.58
CA MET A 1 -23.28 0.57 -6.44
C MET A 1 -22.74 -0.52 -7.31
N ASP A 2 -23.28 -0.59 -8.53
CA ASP A 2 -22.82 -1.53 -9.54
C ASP A 2 -21.43 -1.08 -9.98
N SER A 3 -20.42 -1.90 -9.73
CA SER A 3 -19.06 -1.61 -10.15
C SER A 3 -18.92 -1.95 -11.63
N ASP A 4 -18.53 -0.97 -12.45
CA ASP A 4 -18.26 -1.08 -13.89
C ASP A 4 -17.04 -1.98 -14.26
N PHE A 5 -16.67 -2.94 -13.40
CA PHE A 5 -15.64 -3.92 -13.71
C PHE A 5 -16.29 -5.16 -14.35
N PRO A 6 -15.81 -5.62 -15.51
CA PRO A 6 -16.37 -6.79 -16.17
C PRO A 6 -16.30 -8.04 -15.26
N ASP A 7 -17.36 -8.85 -15.28
CA ASP A 7 -17.53 -10.14 -14.56
C ASP A 7 -16.53 -11.24 -14.97
N ASP A 8 -15.56 -10.93 -15.82
CA ASP A 8 -14.40 -11.78 -16.04
C ASP A 8 -13.54 -11.67 -14.78
N VAL A 9 -13.90 -12.43 -13.74
CA VAL A 9 -13.07 -12.61 -12.55
C VAL A 9 -11.80 -13.30 -13.03
N VAL A 10 -10.83 -12.49 -13.46
CA VAL A 10 -9.47 -12.93 -13.68
C VAL A 10 -9.00 -13.43 -12.33
N GLU A 11 -8.88 -14.76 -12.22
CA GLU A 11 -8.35 -15.41 -11.03
C GLU A 11 -7.06 -14.69 -10.61
N SER A 12 -7.04 -14.18 -9.37
CA SER A 12 -5.84 -13.50 -8.89
C SER A 12 -4.67 -14.48 -8.82
N ALA A 13 -3.44 -14.01 -9.05
CA ALA A 13 -2.25 -14.86 -8.90
C ALA A 13 -2.18 -15.52 -7.51
N PHE A 14 -2.72 -14.85 -6.48
CA PHE A 14 -2.79 -15.37 -5.11
C PHE A 14 -3.83 -16.48 -4.93
N GLU A 15 -4.94 -16.44 -5.67
CA GLU A 15 -5.92 -17.54 -5.71
C GLU A 15 -5.33 -18.76 -6.45
N ALA A 16 -4.70 -18.52 -7.60
CA ALA A 16 -4.07 -19.57 -8.40
C ALA A 16 -2.96 -20.32 -7.64
N ILE A 17 -2.13 -19.61 -6.86
CA ILE A 17 -1.09 -20.27 -6.04
C ILE A 17 -1.68 -20.98 -4.83
N THR A 18 -2.70 -20.41 -4.19
CA THR A 18 -3.36 -21.02 -3.03
C THR A 18 -4.09 -22.32 -3.40
N THR A 19 -4.58 -22.41 -4.64
CA THR A 19 -5.21 -23.61 -5.20
C THR A 19 -4.23 -24.58 -5.86
N GLY A 20 -2.94 -24.25 -5.92
CA GLY A 20 -1.88 -25.10 -6.49
C GLY A 20 -1.86 -25.17 -8.01
N ARG A 21 -2.46 -24.18 -8.70
CA ARG A 21 -2.45 -24.09 -10.17
C ARG A 21 -1.14 -23.52 -10.74
N ILE A 22 -0.44 -22.74 -9.93
CA ILE A 22 0.87 -22.17 -10.26
C ILE A 22 1.87 -22.41 -9.15
N GLU A 23 3.15 -22.43 -9.52
CA GLU A 23 4.25 -22.61 -8.59
C GLU A 23 4.63 -21.30 -7.90
N ARG A 24 5.14 -21.41 -6.67
CA ARG A 24 5.61 -20.26 -5.88
C ARG A 24 6.63 -19.41 -6.62
N GLU A 25 7.58 -20.07 -7.28
CA GLU A 25 8.62 -19.40 -8.05
C GLU A 25 8.03 -18.50 -9.16
N SER A 26 6.92 -18.91 -9.78
CA SER A 26 6.25 -18.10 -10.81
C SER A 26 5.68 -16.80 -10.24
N VAL A 27 5.10 -16.85 -9.04
CA VAL A 27 4.59 -15.65 -8.36
C VAL A 27 5.73 -14.73 -7.92
N GLU A 28 6.82 -15.29 -7.38
CA GLU A 28 8.00 -14.52 -6.98
C GLU A 28 8.63 -13.81 -8.19
N GLN A 29 8.78 -14.50 -9.32
CA GLN A 29 9.28 -13.90 -10.56
C GLN A 29 8.36 -12.79 -11.08
N ALA A 30 7.04 -13.01 -11.06
CA ALA A 30 6.07 -12.00 -11.47
C ALA A 30 6.09 -10.76 -10.55
N TYR A 31 6.25 -10.96 -9.24
CA TYR A 31 6.40 -9.89 -8.26
C TYR A 31 7.64 -9.02 -8.54
N LEU A 32 8.79 -9.65 -8.79
CA LEU A 32 10.03 -8.94 -9.14
C LEU A 32 9.94 -8.22 -10.50
N ALA A 33 9.26 -8.82 -11.48
CA ALA A 33 9.03 -8.19 -12.78
C ALA A 33 8.14 -6.94 -12.64
N ASN A 34 7.07 -7.02 -11.85
CA ASN A 34 6.20 -5.88 -11.57
C ASN A 34 6.96 -4.77 -10.83
N LEU A 35 7.78 -5.13 -9.83
CA LEU A 35 8.63 -4.17 -9.12
C LEU A 35 9.59 -3.45 -10.09
N SER A 36 10.25 -4.20 -10.98
CA SER A 36 11.17 -3.64 -11.98
C SER A 36 10.46 -2.64 -12.88
N TYR A 37 9.25 -2.97 -13.34
CA TYR A 37 8.42 -2.09 -14.16
C TYR A 37 8.06 -0.78 -13.43
N VAL A 38 7.66 -0.85 -12.15
CA VAL A 38 7.33 0.34 -11.36
C VAL A 38 8.57 1.21 -11.11
N LEU A 39 9.74 0.60 -10.90
CA LEU A 39 10.98 1.34 -10.66
C LEU A 39 11.38 2.22 -11.86
N ASP A 40 11.09 1.82 -13.10
CA ASP A 40 11.33 2.67 -14.28
C ASP A 40 10.55 4.01 -14.21
N TYR A 41 9.32 3.97 -13.69
CA TYR A 41 8.51 5.18 -13.47
C TYR A 41 9.02 6.00 -12.29
N VAL A 42 9.42 5.33 -11.21
CA VAL A 42 10.02 6.00 -10.03
C VAL A 42 11.29 6.74 -10.45
N GLU A 43 12.17 6.12 -11.23
CA GLU A 43 13.38 6.75 -11.77
C GLU A 43 13.07 7.96 -12.65
N SER A 44 12.03 7.87 -13.47
CA SER A 44 11.60 8.96 -14.34
C SER A 44 11.09 10.15 -13.50
N LEU A 45 10.28 9.89 -12.48
CA LEU A 45 9.75 10.91 -11.58
C LEU A 45 10.86 11.56 -10.75
N ILE A 46 11.80 10.79 -10.22
CA ILE A 46 12.94 11.30 -9.43
C ILE A 46 13.74 12.34 -10.24
N LYS A 47 13.91 12.14 -11.55
CA LYS A 47 14.64 13.10 -12.41
C LYS A 47 13.95 14.46 -12.51
N GLU A 48 12.65 14.52 -12.23
CA GLU A 48 11.86 15.76 -12.25
C GLU A 48 11.76 16.43 -10.87
N LEU A 49 12.15 15.73 -9.80
CA LEU A 49 12.11 16.23 -8.43
C LEU A 49 13.50 16.79 -8.04
N PRO A 50 13.67 18.12 -7.95
CA PRO A 50 14.98 18.72 -7.68
C PRO A 50 15.44 18.56 -6.22
N ASN A 51 14.51 18.21 -5.32
CA ASN A 51 14.75 18.18 -3.89
C ASN A 51 15.04 16.76 -3.40
N ARG A 52 15.68 16.67 -2.24
CA ARG A 52 15.88 15.40 -1.53
C ARG A 52 14.56 14.64 -1.38
N THR A 53 14.53 13.42 -1.89
CA THR A 53 13.31 12.62 -2.02
C THR A 53 13.48 11.27 -1.31
N VAL A 54 12.42 10.79 -0.67
CA VAL A 54 12.37 9.44 -0.12
C VAL A 54 11.36 8.63 -0.91
N VAL A 55 11.76 7.43 -1.33
CA VAL A 55 10.86 6.42 -1.90
C VAL A 55 10.65 5.33 -0.85
N SER A 56 9.39 5.05 -0.55
CA SER A 56 8.95 4.02 0.41
C SER A 56 7.73 3.30 -0.15
N ALA A 57 7.35 2.19 0.49
CA ALA A 57 6.06 1.54 0.29
C ALA A 57 5.13 1.81 1.48
N ASP A 58 3.83 1.69 1.26
CA ASP A 58 2.79 1.71 2.28
C ASP A 58 2.71 0.38 3.05
N HIS A 59 2.94 -0.73 2.36
CA HIS A 59 3.09 -2.07 2.94
C HIS A 59 4.03 -2.96 2.12
N GLY A 60 4.35 -4.13 2.68
CA GLY A 60 4.97 -5.24 1.94
C GLY A 60 3.95 -6.33 1.57
N GLU A 61 4.41 -7.48 1.08
CA GLU A 61 3.56 -8.54 0.55
C GLU A 61 4.07 -9.91 1.02
N MET A 62 3.18 -10.81 1.45
CA MET A 62 3.55 -12.20 1.71
C MET A 62 3.52 -13.00 0.40
N LEU A 63 4.59 -13.76 0.15
CA LEU A 63 4.78 -14.60 -1.04
C LEU A 63 4.85 -16.08 -0.67
N GLY A 64 4.17 -16.48 0.41
CA GLY A 64 4.08 -17.87 0.88
C GLY A 64 4.75 -18.11 2.23
N GLU A 65 5.15 -17.05 2.94
CA GLU A 65 5.60 -17.10 4.33
C GLU A 65 4.48 -17.60 5.24
N ARG A 66 4.88 -18.07 6.44
CA ARG A 66 3.93 -18.58 7.43
C ARG A 66 3.53 -17.49 8.40
N ALA A 67 2.23 -17.27 8.55
CA ALA A 67 1.70 -16.36 9.56
C ALA A 67 1.72 -17.01 10.96
N TRP A 68 1.55 -16.21 12.01
CA TRP A 68 1.40 -16.64 13.40
C TRP A 68 0.11 -16.00 13.96
N PRO A 69 -0.70 -16.65 14.83
CA PRO A 69 -0.48 -17.87 15.62
C PRO A 69 -0.74 -19.21 14.94
N VAL A 70 -1.28 -19.21 13.73
CA VAL A 70 -1.51 -20.44 12.98
C VAL A 70 -0.53 -20.46 11.81
N PRO A 71 0.41 -21.42 11.73
CA PRO A 71 1.50 -21.44 10.75
C PRO A 71 1.04 -21.87 9.34
N ILE A 72 -0.09 -21.33 8.88
CA ILE A 72 -0.55 -21.45 7.50
C ILE A 72 0.30 -20.56 6.60
N ARG A 73 0.50 -21.03 5.36
CA ARG A 73 1.13 -20.19 4.34
C ARG A 73 0.12 -19.14 3.89
N CYS A 74 0.58 -17.91 3.87
CA CYS A 74 -0.20 -16.77 3.45
C CYS A 74 0.42 -16.17 2.19
N TYR A 75 -0.44 -15.75 1.29
CA TYR A 75 -0.10 -14.99 0.11
C TYR A 75 -0.93 -13.72 0.16
N GLY A 76 -0.35 -12.61 -0.27
CA GLY A 76 -1.05 -11.34 -0.23
C GLY A 76 -0.76 -10.52 1.04
N HIS A 77 -1.58 -9.49 1.26
CA HIS A 77 -1.62 -8.68 2.48
C HIS A 77 -2.96 -8.85 3.22
N ILE A 78 -3.07 -9.93 4.01
CA ILE A 78 -4.31 -10.29 4.69
C ILE A 78 -4.61 -9.31 5.83
N LEU A 79 -5.81 -8.75 5.84
CA LEU A 79 -6.27 -7.83 6.90
C LEU A 79 -6.13 -8.45 8.30
N GLY A 80 -5.55 -7.68 9.22
CA GLY A 80 -5.38 -8.08 10.62
C GLY A 80 -4.17 -8.99 10.90
N ILE A 81 -3.40 -9.36 9.86
CA ILE A 81 -2.13 -10.08 10.03
C ILE A 81 -0.99 -9.08 10.04
N ARG A 82 -0.12 -9.19 11.05
CA ARG A 82 1.10 -8.38 11.17
C ARG A 82 2.32 -9.29 11.15
N THR A 83 3.07 -9.25 10.05
CA THR A 83 4.37 -9.94 9.93
C THR A 83 5.43 -8.97 9.41
N PRO A 84 6.73 -9.27 9.62
CA PRO A 84 7.81 -8.47 9.05
C PRO A 84 7.69 -8.28 7.54
N GLU A 85 7.20 -9.27 6.80
CA GLU A 85 7.03 -9.20 5.34
C GLU A 85 6.02 -8.14 4.92
N LEU A 86 5.02 -7.84 5.76
CA LEU A 86 4.01 -6.81 5.49
C LEU A 86 4.40 -5.43 6.00
N THR A 87 5.29 -5.34 7.00
CA THR A 87 5.60 -4.06 7.67
C THR A 87 7.01 -3.54 7.43
N ASN A 88 7.96 -4.38 7.03
CA ASN A 88 9.34 -3.97 6.74
C ASN A 88 9.42 -3.47 5.30
N VAL A 89 9.11 -2.19 5.12
CA VAL A 89 9.10 -1.52 3.82
C VAL A 89 10.46 -0.85 3.51
N PRO A 90 10.82 -0.69 2.23
CA PRO A 90 12.03 0.01 1.85
C PRO A 90 11.99 1.48 2.26
N TRP A 91 13.16 2.05 2.54
CA TRP A 91 13.35 3.48 2.77
C TRP A 91 14.55 3.95 1.95
N ALA A 92 14.32 4.24 0.67
CA ALA A 92 15.36 4.68 -0.25
C ALA A 92 15.44 6.21 -0.25
N VAL A 93 16.58 6.75 0.18
CA VAL A 93 16.84 8.19 0.14
C VAL A 93 17.57 8.51 -1.16
N VAL A 94 17.02 9.43 -1.94
CA VAL A 94 17.66 10.02 -3.09
C VAL A 94 18.08 11.44 -2.73
N ASP A 95 19.37 11.71 -2.88
CA ASP A 95 19.93 13.03 -2.61
C ASP A 95 19.42 14.07 -3.62
N GLY A 96 19.26 15.29 -3.14
CA GLY A 96 18.78 16.44 -3.92
C GLY A 96 18.88 17.68 -3.06
N GLU A 97 18.39 18.80 -3.58
CA GLU A 97 18.44 20.06 -2.85
C GLU A 97 17.60 19.99 -1.56
N PRO A 98 18.04 20.63 -0.46
CA PRO A 98 17.21 20.76 0.73
C PRO A 98 15.94 21.51 0.37
N ARG A 99 14.78 20.93 0.69
CA ARG A 99 13.52 21.66 0.59
C ARG A 99 13.51 22.74 1.68
N GLU A 100 13.40 24.00 1.30
CA GLU A 100 13.05 25.05 2.24
C GLU A 100 11.61 24.81 2.72
N MET A 101 11.45 24.53 4.02
CA MET A 101 10.14 24.39 4.65
C MET A 101 9.89 25.63 5.48
N THR A 102 8.87 26.40 5.11
CA THR A 102 8.33 27.47 5.95
C THR A 102 7.19 26.93 6.79
N ASP A 103 7.24 27.15 8.10
CA ASP A 103 6.09 26.94 8.97
C ASP A 103 5.08 28.04 8.68
N GLU A 104 4.04 27.73 7.89
CA GLU A 104 2.93 28.65 7.61
C GLU A 104 1.98 28.82 8.82
N GLY A 105 2.30 28.18 9.95
CA GLY A 105 1.48 28.16 11.14
C GLY A 105 0.29 27.20 11.02
N VAL A 106 -0.43 27.04 12.13
CA VAL A 106 -1.71 26.33 12.14
C VAL A 106 -2.75 27.30 11.59
N LEU A 107 -3.34 26.99 10.43
CA LEU A 107 -4.56 27.67 9.99
C LEU A 107 -5.59 27.53 11.11
N GLU A 108 -6.16 28.65 11.58
CA GLU A 108 -7.24 28.61 12.57
C GLU A 108 -8.31 27.64 12.08
N PHE A 109 -8.42 26.51 12.76
CA PHE A 109 -9.50 25.56 12.54
C PHE A 109 -10.78 26.27 12.97
N ILE A 110 -11.58 26.70 11.99
CA ILE A 110 -12.96 27.12 12.24
C ILE A 110 -13.75 25.81 12.39
N PRO A 111 -14.14 25.40 13.61
CA PRO A 111 -14.97 24.21 13.77
C PRO A 111 -16.25 24.41 12.97
N ASP A 112 -16.57 23.41 12.13
CA ASP A 112 -17.92 23.28 11.59
C ASP A 112 -18.88 23.24 12.78
N THR A 113 -19.96 24.00 12.74
CA THR A 113 -20.92 24.10 13.86
C THR A 113 -21.33 22.71 14.33
N ASP A 114 -21.28 22.47 15.64
CA ASP A 114 -21.42 21.16 16.32
C ASP A 114 -22.39 20.17 15.62
N GLY A 115 -23.56 20.65 15.18
CA GLY A 115 -24.57 19.80 14.52
C GLY A 115 -24.08 19.04 13.27
N ALA A 116 -23.18 19.62 12.46
CA ALA A 116 -22.64 18.93 11.29
C ALA A 116 -21.66 17.80 11.66
N VAL A 117 -20.99 17.93 12.82
CA VAL A 117 -20.09 16.92 13.37
C VAL A 117 -20.90 15.79 14.01
N GLU A 118 -21.93 16.11 14.79
CA GLU A 118 -22.82 15.12 15.39
C GLU A 118 -23.55 14.26 14.33
N ASP A 119 -24.10 14.88 13.30
CA ASP A 119 -24.79 14.17 12.22
C ASP A 119 -23.84 13.18 11.49
N ARG A 120 -22.57 13.56 11.32
CA ARG A 120 -21.53 12.70 10.74
C ARG A 120 -21.16 11.54 11.65
N LEU A 121 -21.04 11.79 12.95
CA LEU A 121 -20.70 10.76 13.93
C LEU A 121 -21.83 9.73 14.08
N GLU A 122 -23.09 10.17 14.08
CA GLU A 122 -24.25 9.27 14.10
C GLU A 122 -24.32 8.43 12.82
N ALA A 123 -24.06 9.01 11.65
CA ALA A 123 -24.00 8.27 10.39
C ALA A 123 -22.89 7.19 10.37
N LEU A 124 -21.82 7.39 11.14
CA LEU A 124 -20.74 6.42 11.32
C LEU A 124 -21.02 5.40 12.45
N GLY A 125 -22.18 5.49 13.11
CA GLY A 125 -22.62 4.57 14.15
C GLY A 125 -22.04 4.84 15.54
N TYR A 126 -21.46 6.01 15.76
CA TYR A 126 -21.00 6.45 17.08
C TYR A 126 -22.13 7.13 17.87
N ARG A 127 -22.23 6.81 19.17
CA ARG A 127 -22.92 7.54 20.25
C ARG A 127 -22.24 7.27 21.59
#